data_AF-A0A6H2GVH3-F1
#
_entry.id   AF-A0A6H2GVH3-F1
#
_cell.length_a   1.000
_cell.length_b   1.000
_cell.length_c   1.000
_cell.angle_alpha   90.00
_cell.angle_beta   90.00
_cell.angle_gamma   90.00
#
_symmetry.space_group_name_H-M   'P 1'
#
loop_
_entity.id
_entity.type
_entity.pdbx_description
1 polymer ?
#
loop_
_entity_poly.entity_id
_entity_poly.type
_entity_poly.pdbx_seq_one_letter_code
_entity_poly.pdbx_strand_id
1 'polypeptide(L)'
;MPLWPSGLLVIGDAICSFDPIYGQGITVAAAEAAELGKALADQAASAQADASPPGWERKLLRRFASIVLPAWWTIVVADMKWPGVAYEGPLSRRGIAFCQSYLDIARKQALQGGDMELFGPILGVQGLDLPPSALFGEEAVRSILIRCGREDWLEEILEPGESLRMFLERNLPFAPDCSRAPNEVS
;
A
#
# COMPACT_ATOMS: atom_id res chain seq x y z
N MET A 1 -12.19 8.03 -18.61
CA MET A 1 -12.10 7.57 -20.01
C MET A 1 -13.26 6.62 -20.29
N PRO A 2 -14.17 6.90 -21.24
CA PRO A 2 -15.40 6.11 -21.37
C PRO A 2 -15.19 4.71 -21.98
N LEU A 3 -14.09 4.48 -22.72
CA LEU A 3 -13.77 3.16 -23.28
C LEU A 3 -12.25 2.92 -23.28
N TRP A 4 -11.78 1.95 -22.50
CA TRP A 4 -10.41 1.42 -22.61
C TRP A 4 -10.30 0.54 -23.86
N PRO A 5 -9.29 0.71 -24.74
CA PRO A 5 -9.10 -0.11 -25.94
C PRO A 5 -8.81 -1.57 -25.59
N SER A 6 -9.43 -2.50 -26.31
CA SER A 6 -9.09 -3.92 -26.23
C SER A 6 -7.67 -4.17 -26.73
N GLY A 7 -6.94 -5.07 -26.07
CA GLY A 7 -5.56 -5.42 -26.38
C GLY A 7 -4.51 -4.43 -25.87
N LEU A 8 -4.90 -3.28 -25.31
CA LEU A 8 -3.96 -2.31 -24.75
C LEU A 8 -3.73 -2.59 -23.26
N LEU A 9 -2.51 -2.97 -22.90
CA LEU A 9 -2.05 -3.06 -21.52
C LEU A 9 -0.88 -2.09 -21.31
N VAL A 10 -0.90 -1.38 -20.19
CA VAL A 10 0.16 -0.48 -19.75
C VAL A 10 0.82 -1.11 -18.52
N ILE A 11 2.13 -0.91 -18.33
CA ILE A 11 2.92 -1.45 -17.22
C ILE A 11 4.10 -0.52 -16.90
N GLY A 12 4.63 -0.60 -15.68
CA GLY A 12 5.80 0.12 -15.21
C GLY A 12 5.57 1.62 -15.12
N ASP A 13 6.59 2.40 -15.46
CA ASP A 13 6.55 3.86 -15.39
C ASP A 13 5.46 4.49 -16.27
N ALA A 14 4.95 3.77 -17.26
CA ALA A 14 3.82 4.22 -18.07
C ALA A 14 2.49 4.25 -17.28
N ILE A 15 2.39 3.51 -16.16
CA ILE A 15 1.27 3.61 -15.21
C ILE A 15 1.55 4.70 -14.17
N CYS A 16 2.70 4.63 -13.51
CA CYS A 16 3.09 5.53 -12.43
C CYS A 16 4.60 5.71 -12.40
N SER A 17 5.06 6.97 -12.49
CA SER A 17 6.48 7.30 -12.35
C SER A 17 6.72 7.79 -10.93
N PHE A 18 7.57 7.08 -10.21
CA PHE A 18 7.92 7.35 -8.83
C PHE A 18 9.14 8.27 -8.73
N ASP A 19 9.26 9.02 -7.63
CA ASP A 19 10.51 9.68 -7.30
C ASP A 19 11.61 8.61 -7.04
N PRO A 20 12.72 8.61 -7.80
CA PRO A 20 13.76 7.60 -7.69
C PRO A 20 14.45 7.57 -6.32
N ILE A 21 14.34 8.64 -5.51
CA ILE A 21 14.94 8.71 -4.17
C ILE A 21 14.46 7.58 -3.24
N TYR A 22 13.25 7.07 -3.47
CA TYR A 22 12.64 6.01 -2.65
C TYR A 22 12.94 4.60 -3.17
N GLY A 23 13.54 4.46 -4.36
CA GLY A 23 13.99 3.16 -4.88
C GLY A 23 12.90 2.13 -5.20
N GLN A 24 11.62 2.52 -5.22
CA GLN A 24 10.50 1.58 -5.38
C GLN A 24 10.13 1.27 -6.84
N GLY A 25 10.51 2.11 -7.81
CA GLY A 25 10.03 1.98 -9.20
C GLY A 25 10.35 0.64 -9.86
N ILE A 26 11.60 0.15 -9.71
CA ILE A 26 12.01 -1.15 -10.27
C ILE A 26 11.22 -2.29 -9.60
N THR A 27 11.06 -2.24 -8.28
CA THR A 27 10.31 -3.24 -7.53
C THR A 27 8.84 -3.30 -7.94
N VAL A 28 8.20 -2.14 -8.11
CA VAL A 28 6.81 -2.05 -8.59
C VAL A 28 6.70 -2.63 -10.00
N ALA A 29 7.56 -2.21 -10.94
CA ALA A 29 7.55 -2.72 -12.31
C ALA A 29 7.78 -4.25 -12.37
N ALA A 30 8.67 -4.78 -11.52
CA ALA A 30 8.91 -6.21 -11.41
C ALA A 30 7.68 -6.96 -10.86
N ALA A 31 7.02 -6.41 -9.83
CA ALA A 31 5.80 -6.99 -9.27
C ALA A 31 4.63 -7.00 -10.28
N GLU A 32 4.47 -5.92 -11.06
CA GLU A 32 3.50 -5.88 -12.15
C GLU A 32 3.82 -6.91 -13.24
N ALA A 33 5.10 -7.07 -13.60
CA ALA A 33 5.51 -8.05 -14.61
C ALA A 33 5.26 -9.50 -14.14
N ALA A 34 5.52 -9.78 -12.86
CA ALA A 34 5.21 -11.06 -12.25
C ALA A 34 3.70 -11.34 -12.26
N GLU A 35 2.89 -10.31 -11.96
CA GLU A 35 1.42 -10.42 -11.95
C GLU A 35 0.85 -10.60 -13.36
N LEU A 36 1.43 -9.95 -14.36
CA LEU A 36 1.14 -10.18 -15.78
C LEU A 36 1.47 -11.64 -16.17
N GLY A 37 2.63 -12.15 -15.77
CA GLY A 37 3.03 -13.53 -16.04
C GLY A 37 2.02 -14.55 -15.50
N LYS A 38 1.54 -14.36 -14.27
CA LYS A 38 0.47 -15.20 -13.69
C LYS A 38 -0.82 -15.10 -14.50
N ALA A 39 -1.26 -13.88 -14.84
CA ALA A 39 -2.49 -13.67 -15.59
C ALA A 39 -2.46 -14.31 -16.99
N LEU A 40 -1.29 -14.30 -17.66
CA LEU A 40 -1.09 -14.97 -18.94
C LEU A 40 -1.08 -16.49 -18.79
N ALA A 41 -0.45 -17.03 -17.74
CA ALA A 41 -0.46 -18.47 -17.45
C ALA A 41 -1.88 -18.98 -17.16
N ASP A 42 -2.66 -18.25 -16.35
CA ASP A 42 -4.07 -18.57 -16.06
C ASP A 42 -4.92 -18.58 -17.34
N GLN A 43 -4.68 -17.61 -18.23
CA GLN A 43 -5.37 -17.54 -19.51
C GLN A 43 -5.01 -18.71 -20.42
N ALA A 44 -3.72 -19.08 -20.50
CA ALA A 44 -3.26 -20.20 -21.30
C ALA A 44 -3.79 -21.55 -20.81
N ALA A 45 -4.02 -21.69 -19.50
CA ALA A 45 -4.61 -22.88 -18.90
C ALA A 45 -6.14 -22.99 -19.12
N SER A 46 -6.80 -21.90 -19.53
CA SER A 46 -8.24 -21.89 -19.81
C SER A 46 -8.54 -22.43 -21.21
N ALA A 47 -9.61 -23.22 -21.36
CA ALA A 47 -10.05 -23.81 -22.63
C ALA A 47 -10.49 -22.79 -23.70
N GLN A 48 -10.43 -21.48 -23.42
CA GLN A 48 -10.66 -20.37 -24.34
C GLN A 48 -9.34 -19.62 -24.68
N ALA A 49 -8.26 -20.35 -24.96
CA ALA A 49 -6.93 -19.79 -25.20
C ALA A 49 -6.84 -18.79 -26.38
N ASP A 50 -7.77 -18.84 -27.34
CA ASP A 50 -7.68 -18.09 -28.59
C ASP A 50 -8.17 -16.63 -28.52
N ALA A 51 -8.79 -16.19 -27.41
CA ALA A 51 -9.19 -14.79 -27.25
C ALA A 51 -9.16 -14.33 -25.78
N SER A 52 -8.49 -13.21 -25.51
CA SER A 52 -8.60 -12.55 -24.20
C SER A 52 -10.06 -12.15 -23.92
N PRO A 53 -10.61 -12.49 -22.75
CA PRO A 53 -12.00 -12.17 -22.46
C PRO A 53 -12.19 -10.65 -22.41
N PRO A 54 -13.36 -10.12 -22.80
CA PRO A 54 -13.63 -8.69 -22.78
C PRO A 54 -13.30 -8.06 -21.42
N GLY A 55 -12.47 -7.00 -21.44
CA GLY A 55 -12.09 -6.26 -20.24
C GLY A 55 -11.04 -6.95 -19.35
N TRP A 56 -10.33 -7.96 -19.87
CA TRP A 56 -9.20 -8.60 -19.20
C TRP A 56 -8.13 -7.56 -18.79
N GLU A 57 -7.80 -6.63 -19.68
CA GLU A 57 -6.82 -5.56 -19.44
C GLU A 57 -7.25 -4.69 -18.27
N ARG A 58 -8.54 -4.33 -18.20
CA ARG A 58 -9.09 -3.52 -17.09
C ARG A 58 -9.05 -4.28 -15.76
N LYS A 59 -9.22 -5.60 -15.77
CA LYS A 59 -9.09 -6.43 -14.56
C LYS A 59 -7.63 -6.49 -14.12
N LEU A 60 -6.71 -6.63 -15.06
CA LEU A 60 -5.27 -6.66 -14.77
C LEU A 60 -4.74 -5.31 -14.29
N LEU A 61 -5.15 -4.20 -14.91
CA LEU A 61 -4.82 -2.84 -14.44
C LEU A 61 -5.34 -2.58 -13.02
N ARG A 62 -6.49 -3.14 -12.65
CA ARG A 62 -6.98 -3.09 -11.25
C ARG A 62 -6.12 -3.89 -10.29
N ARG A 63 -5.53 -5.01 -10.73
CA ARG A 63 -4.54 -5.76 -9.94
C ARG A 63 -3.24 -4.96 -9.81
N PHE A 64 -2.74 -4.35 -10.89
CA PHE A 64 -1.59 -3.46 -10.83
C PHE A 64 -1.81 -2.28 -9.88
N ALA A 65 -3.01 -1.68 -9.87
CA ALA A 65 -3.33 -0.62 -8.91
C ALA A 65 -3.16 -1.07 -7.45
N SER A 66 -3.41 -2.34 -7.12
CA SER A 66 -3.18 -2.86 -5.76
C SER A 66 -1.69 -3.02 -5.39
N ILE A 67 -0.80 -3.00 -6.37
CA ILE A 67 0.67 -2.99 -6.20
C ILE A 67 1.17 -1.54 -6.14
N VAL A 68 0.74 -0.71 -7.10
CA VAL A 68 1.17 0.68 -7.27
C VAL A 68 0.71 1.58 -6.13
N LEU A 69 -0.56 1.51 -5.74
CA LEU A 69 -1.13 2.44 -4.76
C LEU A 69 -0.40 2.37 -3.41
N PRO A 70 -0.09 1.17 -2.85
CA PRO A 70 0.78 1.01 -1.69
C PRO A 70 2.12 1.75 -1.76
N ALA A 71 2.89 1.51 -2.83
CA ALA A 71 4.18 2.17 -3.04
C ALA A 71 4.01 3.69 -3.11
N TRP A 72 3.06 4.16 -3.94
CA TRP A 72 2.83 5.57 -4.19
C TRP A 72 2.48 6.36 -2.91
N TRP A 73 1.63 5.82 -2.04
CA TRP A 73 1.24 6.58 -0.85
C TRP A 73 2.40 6.70 0.16
N THR A 74 3.29 5.71 0.25
CA THR A 74 4.46 5.79 1.15
C THR A 74 5.36 6.97 0.77
N ILE A 75 5.47 7.22 -0.53
CA ILE A 75 6.19 8.36 -1.11
C ILE A 75 5.47 9.65 -0.79
N VAL A 76 4.15 9.72 -1.02
CA VAL A 76 3.32 10.89 -0.67
C VAL A 76 3.48 11.28 0.80
N VAL A 77 3.39 10.32 1.71
CA VAL A 77 3.54 10.57 3.16
C VAL A 77 4.92 11.13 3.49
N ALA A 78 5.97 10.64 2.83
CA ALA A 78 7.32 11.14 3.01
C ALA A 78 7.49 12.56 2.41
N ASP A 79 6.99 12.80 1.21
CA ASP A 79 7.13 14.07 0.49
C ASP A 79 6.35 15.21 1.14
N MET A 80 5.20 14.91 1.73
CA MET A 80 4.37 15.90 2.44
C MET A 80 5.06 16.54 3.66
N LYS A 81 6.26 16.08 4.05
CA LYS A 81 7.11 16.76 5.04
C LYS A 81 7.78 18.02 4.46
N TRP A 82 7.89 18.13 3.14
CA TRP A 82 8.58 19.24 2.49
C TRP A 82 7.66 20.45 2.28
N PRO A 83 8.09 21.67 2.65
CA PRO A 83 7.32 22.89 2.40
C PRO A 83 7.02 23.09 0.90
N GLY A 84 5.76 23.41 0.58
CA GLY A 84 5.33 23.69 -0.79
C GLY A 84 4.86 22.48 -1.59
N VAL A 85 4.95 21.26 -1.05
CA VAL A 85 4.34 20.06 -1.66
C VAL A 85 2.82 20.12 -1.47
N ALA A 86 2.09 20.07 -2.59
CA ALA A 86 0.64 19.97 -2.60
C ALA A 86 0.22 18.52 -2.89
N TYR A 87 -0.87 18.08 -2.27
CA TYR A 87 -1.42 16.75 -2.46
C TYR A 87 -2.90 16.82 -2.77
N GLU A 88 -3.29 16.12 -3.83
CA GLU A 88 -4.68 15.84 -4.19
C GLU A 88 -4.82 14.32 -4.35
N GLY A 89 -5.63 13.70 -3.50
CA GLY A 89 -5.84 12.26 -3.52
C GLY A 89 -6.65 11.75 -2.33
N PRO A 90 -6.77 10.43 -2.20
CA PRO A 90 -7.68 9.80 -1.23
C PRO A 90 -7.18 9.84 0.22
N LEU A 91 -5.90 10.12 0.48
CA LEU A 91 -5.41 10.29 1.86
C LEU A 91 -5.95 11.59 2.45
N SER A 92 -6.54 11.52 3.64
CA SER A 92 -6.95 12.73 4.35
C SER A 92 -5.74 13.45 4.95
N ARG A 93 -5.88 14.74 5.25
CA ARG A 93 -4.84 15.50 5.98
C ARG A 93 -4.51 14.85 7.34
N ARG A 94 -5.53 14.33 8.06
CA ARG A 94 -5.35 13.60 9.32
C ARG A 94 -4.60 12.28 9.10
N GLY A 95 -4.89 11.57 8.00
CA GLY A 95 -4.21 10.33 7.63
C GLY A 95 -2.73 10.54 7.32
N ILE A 96 -2.39 11.59 6.56
CA ILE A 96 -1.00 11.95 6.27
C ILE A 96 -0.25 12.26 7.57
N ALA A 97 -0.81 13.13 8.43
CA ALA A 97 -0.20 13.50 9.71
C ALA A 97 -0.01 12.28 10.64
N PHE A 98 -1.02 11.40 10.70
CA PHE A 98 -0.94 10.13 11.44
C PHE A 98 0.23 9.28 10.92
N CYS A 99 0.30 9.01 9.61
CA CYS A 99 1.35 8.18 9.04
C CYS A 99 2.74 8.76 9.30
N GLN A 100 2.91 10.08 9.17
CA GLN A 100 4.19 10.75 9.42
C GLN A 100 4.65 10.58 10.87
N SER A 101 3.80 10.93 11.83
CA SER A 101 4.12 10.84 13.25
C SER A 101 4.29 9.40 13.72
N TYR A 102 3.42 8.49 13.27
CA TYR A 102 3.50 7.07 13.58
C TYR A 102 4.79 6.42 13.06
N LEU A 103 5.14 6.68 11.80
CA LEU A 103 6.39 6.18 11.22
C LEU A 103 7.62 6.77 11.91
N ASP A 104 7.55 8.02 12.39
CA ASP A 104 8.66 8.62 13.14
C ASP A 104 8.84 7.94 14.51
N ILE A 105 7.75 7.58 15.20
CA ILE A 105 7.81 6.75 16.42
C ILE A 105 8.46 5.40 16.12
N ALA A 106 7.93 4.67 15.12
CA ALA A 106 8.39 3.33 14.78
C ALA A 106 9.86 3.32 14.32
N ARG A 107 10.26 4.26 13.45
CA ARG A 107 11.64 4.38 12.96
C ARG A 107 12.61 4.78 14.07
N LYS A 108 12.20 5.66 14.99
CA LYS A 108 13.04 6.02 16.13
C LYS A 108 13.36 4.79 16.98
N GLN A 109 12.35 3.97 17.28
CA GLN A 109 12.54 2.72 18.02
C GLN A 109 13.39 1.70 17.23
N ALA A 110 13.08 1.48 15.95
CA ALA A 110 13.82 0.54 15.11
C ALA A 110 15.31 0.91 14.97
N LEU A 111 15.61 2.19 14.69
CA LEU A 111 16.96 2.65 14.37
C LEU A 111 17.78 3.00 15.61
N GLN A 112 17.20 3.71 16.58
CA GLN A 112 17.93 4.15 17.78
C GLN A 112 17.87 3.10 18.90
N GLY A 113 16.79 2.32 18.97
CA GLY A 113 16.63 1.22 19.93
C GLY A 113 17.25 -0.10 19.49
N GLY A 114 17.68 -0.22 18.23
CA GLY A 114 18.27 -1.46 17.68
C GLY A 114 17.26 -2.59 17.50
N ASP A 115 15.99 -2.25 17.30
CA ASP A 115 14.88 -3.19 17.26
C ASP A 115 14.68 -3.77 15.85
N MET A 116 15.43 -4.84 15.56
CA MET A 116 15.41 -5.49 14.25
C MET A 116 14.08 -6.16 13.92
N GLU A 117 13.31 -6.59 14.92
CA GLU A 117 11.97 -7.17 14.68
C GLU A 117 10.97 -6.10 14.23
N LEU A 118 11.09 -4.86 14.71
CA LEU A 118 10.30 -3.73 14.21
C LEU A 118 10.78 -3.26 12.82
N PHE A 119 12.08 -3.35 12.57
CA PHE A 119 12.66 -2.97 11.28
C PHE A 119 12.17 -3.85 10.13
N GLY A 120 11.94 -5.15 10.38
CA GLY A 120 11.46 -6.11 9.39
C GLY A 120 10.16 -5.70 8.69
N PRO A 121 9.04 -5.47 9.41
CA PRO A 121 7.79 -5.00 8.81
C PRO A 121 7.91 -3.66 8.08
N ILE A 122 8.73 -2.73 8.58
CA ILE A 122 8.98 -1.44 7.92
C ILE A 122 9.60 -1.66 6.53
N LEU A 123 10.68 -2.44 6.47
CA LEU A 123 11.32 -2.76 5.19
C LEU A 123 10.44 -3.63 4.31
N GLY A 124 9.72 -4.61 4.86
CA GLY A 124 8.86 -5.50 4.09
C GLY A 124 7.72 -4.75 3.40
N VAL A 125 7.11 -3.75 4.07
CA VAL A 125 6.11 -2.88 3.42
C VAL A 125 6.75 -1.98 2.37
N GLN A 126 7.94 -1.42 2.63
CA GLN A 126 8.65 -0.58 1.65
C GLN A 126 9.14 -1.35 0.42
N GLY A 127 9.52 -2.62 0.61
CA GLY A 127 9.94 -3.55 -0.44
C GLY A 127 8.79 -4.27 -1.14
N LEU A 128 7.54 -4.01 -0.74
CA LEU A 128 6.32 -4.66 -1.25
C LEU A 128 6.25 -6.17 -0.99
N ASP A 129 7.05 -6.68 -0.05
CA ASP A 129 7.00 -8.06 0.44
C ASP A 129 5.84 -8.28 1.42
N LEU A 130 5.42 -7.21 2.11
CA LEU A 130 4.31 -7.23 3.06
C LEU A 130 3.23 -6.21 2.66
N PRO A 131 1.95 -6.52 2.93
CA PRO A 131 0.87 -5.57 2.70
C PRO A 131 0.97 -4.38 3.67
N PRO A 132 0.46 -3.20 3.31
CA PRO A 132 0.42 -2.04 4.22
C PRO A 132 -0.24 -2.32 5.57
N SER A 133 -1.19 -3.26 5.63
CA SER A 133 -1.84 -3.67 6.88
C SER A 133 -0.88 -4.27 7.92
N ALA A 134 0.29 -4.78 7.49
CA ALA A 134 1.34 -5.25 8.40
C ALA A 134 1.97 -4.11 9.23
N LEU A 135 1.79 -2.85 8.81
CA LEU A 135 2.29 -1.67 9.50
C LEU A 135 1.16 -0.71 9.92
N PHE A 136 0.08 -0.63 9.15
CA PHE A 136 -1.04 0.31 9.37
C PHE A 136 -2.36 -0.38 9.69
N GLY A 137 -2.37 -1.69 9.89
CA GLY A 137 -3.54 -2.41 10.40
C GLY A 137 -3.79 -2.10 11.87
N GLU A 138 -5.04 -2.19 12.32
CA GLU A 138 -5.41 -1.86 13.71
C GLU A 138 -4.56 -2.60 14.74
N GLU A 139 -4.38 -3.92 14.58
CA GLU A 139 -3.56 -4.74 15.46
C GLU A 139 -2.07 -4.40 15.36
N ALA A 140 -1.56 -4.20 14.14
CA ALA A 140 -0.17 -3.84 13.89
C ALA A 140 0.18 -2.50 14.57
N VAL A 141 -0.65 -1.48 14.40
CA VAL A 141 -0.48 -0.16 15.02
C VAL A 141 -0.42 -0.31 16.55
N ARG A 142 -1.38 -1.02 17.15
CA ARG A 142 -1.40 -1.23 18.61
C ARG A 142 -0.17 -1.96 19.10
N SER A 143 0.20 -3.06 18.44
CA SER A 143 1.36 -3.87 18.81
C SER A 143 2.66 -3.06 18.75
N ILE A 144 2.84 -2.27 17.69
CA ILE A 144 4.01 -1.42 17.50
C ILE A 144 4.06 -0.29 18.53
N LEU A 145 2.92 0.34 18.86
CA LEU A 145 2.88 1.39 19.88
C LEU A 145 3.19 0.85 21.29
N ILE A 146 2.67 -0.34 21.64
CA ILE A 146 3.03 -1.04 22.89
C ILE A 146 4.53 -1.30 22.92
N ARG A 147 5.08 -1.82 21.81
CA ARG A 147 6.52 -2.08 21.67
C ARG A 147 7.37 -0.81 21.81
N CYS A 148 6.84 0.33 21.40
CA CYS A 148 7.50 1.63 21.52
C CYS A 148 7.23 2.34 22.87
N GLY A 149 6.37 1.80 23.74
CA GLY A 149 5.92 2.47 24.96
C GLY A 149 5.21 3.80 24.69
N ARG A 150 4.41 3.86 23.62
CA ARG A 150 3.68 5.05 23.13
C ARG A 150 2.20 4.79 22.91
N GLU A 151 1.58 3.98 23.75
CA GLU A 151 0.16 3.66 23.69
C GLU A 151 -0.71 4.92 23.85
N ASP A 152 -0.25 5.86 24.67
CA ASP A 152 -0.85 7.17 24.94
C ASP A 152 -1.00 8.04 23.68
N TRP A 153 -0.13 7.86 22.70
CA TRP A 153 -0.14 8.63 21.46
C TRP A 153 -1.46 8.51 20.67
N LEU A 154 -2.19 7.39 20.81
CA LEU A 154 -3.50 7.26 20.18
C LEU A 154 -4.52 8.25 20.74
N GLU A 155 -4.44 8.58 22.03
CA GLU A 155 -5.35 9.54 22.68
C GLU A 155 -5.09 10.97 22.19
N GLU A 156 -3.86 11.28 21.74
CA GLU A 156 -3.52 12.58 21.17
C GLU A 156 -4.10 12.78 19.75
N ILE A 157 -4.29 11.70 19.00
CA ILE A 157 -4.65 11.74 17.58
C ILE A 157 -6.13 11.47 17.32
N LEU A 158 -6.75 10.60 18.12
CA LEU A 158 -8.15 10.21 17.97
C LEU A 158 -9.07 11.24 18.63
N GLU A 159 -10.20 11.52 17.99
CA GLU A 159 -11.24 12.35 18.60
C GLU A 159 -11.94 11.57 19.75
N PRO A 160 -12.52 12.25 20.76
CA PRO A 160 -13.27 11.58 21.81
C PRO A 160 -14.37 10.66 21.26
N GLY A 161 -14.30 9.36 21.56
CA GLY A 161 -15.24 8.35 21.06
C GLY A 161 -14.90 7.78 19.67
N GLU A 162 -13.86 8.27 18.99
CA GLU A 162 -13.36 7.71 17.74
C GLU A 162 -12.50 6.46 18.02
N SER A 163 -12.83 5.33 17.38
CA SER A 163 -12.00 4.12 17.45
C SER A 163 -10.89 4.18 16.41
N LEU A 164 -9.76 3.52 16.70
CA LEU A 164 -8.64 3.41 15.77
C LEU A 164 -9.09 2.82 14.42
N ARG A 165 -9.94 1.79 14.44
CA ARG A 165 -10.52 1.21 13.22
C ARG A 165 -11.23 2.24 12.35
N MET A 166 -12.18 2.99 12.94
CA MET A 166 -12.94 4.00 12.20
C MET A 166 -12.02 5.09 11.67
N PHE A 167 -11.01 5.49 12.45
CA PHE A 167 -10.01 6.45 11.99
C PHE A 167 -9.24 5.92 10.79
N LEU A 168 -8.74 4.67 10.84
CA LEU A 168 -7.96 4.08 9.76
C LEU A 168 -8.79 3.95 8.48
N GLU A 169 -10.03 3.45 8.57
CA GLU A 169 -10.96 3.31 7.44
C GLU A 169 -11.32 4.65 6.79
N ARG A 170 -11.48 5.70 7.60
CA ARG A 170 -11.86 7.04 7.11
C ARG A 170 -10.69 7.80 6.50
N ASN A 171 -9.47 7.59 7.00
CA ASN A 171 -8.33 8.46 6.69
C ASN A 171 -7.26 7.80 5.83
N LEU A 172 -7.24 6.47 5.72
CA LEU A 172 -6.24 5.71 4.99
C LEU A 172 -6.91 4.79 3.96
N PRO A 173 -6.56 4.89 2.66
CA PRO A 173 -7.24 4.15 1.58
C PRO A 173 -6.93 2.64 1.56
N PHE A 174 -6.13 2.15 2.52
CA PHE A 174 -5.64 0.78 2.61
C PHE A 174 -6.19 0.03 3.83
N ALA A 175 -7.15 0.58 4.56
CA ALA A 175 -7.91 -0.21 5.53
C ALA A 175 -8.60 -1.35 4.78
N PRO A 176 -8.14 -2.59 4.90
CA PRO A 176 -8.79 -3.69 4.21
C PRO A 176 -10.10 -3.96 4.94
N ASP A 177 -11.13 -4.34 4.20
CA ASP A 177 -12.09 -5.31 4.72
C ASP A 177 -11.28 -6.44 5.39
N CYS A 178 -11.38 -6.59 6.72
CA CYS A 178 -10.72 -7.65 7.49
C CYS A 178 -11.20 -9.08 7.11
N SER A 179 -11.87 -9.27 5.97
CA SER A 179 -12.63 -10.49 5.63
C SER A 179 -12.25 -11.16 4.31
N ARG A 180 -11.22 -10.69 3.58
CA ARG A 180 -10.67 -11.49 2.46
C ARG A 180 -9.33 -12.10 2.83
N ALA A 181 -9.42 -13.28 3.43
CA ALA A 181 -8.42 -14.31 3.17
C ALA A 181 -8.22 -14.41 1.64
N PRO A 182 -6.98 -14.57 1.14
CA PRO A 182 -6.79 -14.95 -0.25
C PRO A 182 -7.54 -16.25 -0.46
N ASN A 183 -8.65 -16.19 -1.19
CA ASN A 183 -9.51 -17.33 -1.43
C ASN A 183 -8.68 -18.53 -1.90
N GLU A 184 -8.98 -19.63 -1.24
CA GLU A 184 -8.58 -20.99 -1.54
C GLU A 184 -8.55 -21.25 -3.04
N VAL A 185 -7.40 -21.76 -3.48
CA VAL A 185 -7.29 -22.51 -4.73
C VAL A 185 -8.16 -23.76 -4.57
N SER A 186 -9.20 -23.87 -5.39
CA SER A 186 -9.91 -25.12 -5.69
C SER A 186 -9.90 -25.32 -7.19
#